data_AF-A0A7S0VLJ1-F1
#
_entry.id   AF-A0A7S0VLJ1-F1
#
_cell.length_a   1.000
_cell.length_b   1.000
_cell.length_c   1.000
_cell.angle_alpha   90.00
_cell.angle_beta   90.00
_cell.angle_gamma   90.00
#
_symmetry.space_group_name_H-M   'P 1'
#
loop_
_entity.id
_entity.type
_entity.pdbx_description
1 polymer ?
#
loop_
_entity_poly.entity_id
_entity_poly.type
_entity_poly.pdbx_seq_one_letter_code
_entity_poly.pdbx_strand_id
1 'polypeptide(L)'
;QTCHEESSAVGHVLVHVIEAAELDLCGIPPKRINSFVVVECGGGKCVSHTQRKTANPRWDQKFALLVQDLQEDLITVAVMSRKDELGSWTFGVSELVDEMGGHMQGWVVLCPPANTENDVDQGRIRLSVKFMPSEAKEGGPDAIVKVQE
;
A
#
# COMPACT_ATOMS: atom_id res chain seq x y z
N GLN A 1 26.60 2.27 -18.04
CA GLN A 1 26.88 3.42 -17.16
C GLN A 1 25.60 3.67 -16.40
N THR A 2 25.66 3.50 -15.08
CA THR A 2 24.52 3.31 -14.18
C THR A 2 23.73 4.61 -14.00
N CYS A 3 22.44 4.59 -14.33
CA CYS A 3 21.51 5.64 -13.96
C CYS A 3 21.32 5.59 -12.44
N HIS A 4 22.05 6.41 -11.70
CA HIS A 4 21.72 6.72 -10.32
C HIS A 4 20.52 7.66 -10.32
N GLU A 5 19.31 7.11 -10.33
CA GLU A 5 18.18 7.78 -9.71
C GLU A 5 18.31 7.54 -8.20
N GLU A 6 19.16 8.33 -7.55
CA GLU A 6 19.01 8.52 -6.11
C GLU A 6 17.69 9.26 -5.90
N SER A 7 16.63 8.48 -5.72
CA SER A 7 15.29 8.97 -5.47
C SER A 7 15.33 9.88 -4.24
N SER A 8 14.88 11.13 -4.41
CA SER A 8 14.58 12.08 -3.32
C SER A 8 13.39 11.62 -2.47
N ALA A 9 13.25 10.31 -2.28
CA ALA A 9 12.17 9.70 -1.55
C ALA A 9 12.24 10.11 -0.08
N VAL A 10 11.11 10.58 0.45
CA VAL A 10 10.94 10.94 1.85
C VAL A 10 10.90 9.72 2.77
N GLY A 11 10.69 8.51 2.22
CA GLY A 11 10.72 7.28 2.99
C GLY A 11 10.19 6.07 2.24
N HIS A 12 9.78 5.07 3.00
CA HIS A 12 9.15 3.85 2.50
C HIS A 12 7.86 3.56 3.27
N VAL A 13 6.89 2.97 2.59
CA VAL A 13 5.76 2.31 3.23
C VAL A 13 5.98 0.80 3.21
N LEU A 14 5.88 0.18 4.38
CA LEU A 14 5.85 -1.26 4.54
C LEU A 14 4.39 -1.72 4.61
N VAL A 15 3.96 -2.52 3.64
CA VAL A 15 2.60 -3.05 3.56
C VAL A 15 2.64 -4.56 3.75
N HIS A 16 2.04 -5.05 4.83
CA HIS A 16 1.81 -6.47 5.07
C HIS A 16 0.36 -6.80 4.70
N VAL A 17 0.21 -7.50 3.58
CA VAL A 17 -1.07 -8.05 3.11
C VAL A 17 -1.26 -9.41 3.77
N ILE A 18 -2.16 -9.50 4.74
CA ILE A 18 -2.29 -10.69 5.59
C ILE A 18 -3.32 -11.64 4.97
N GLU A 19 -4.59 -11.25 4.98
CA GLU A 19 -5.73 -12.07 4.55
C GLU A 19 -6.90 -11.19 4.13
N ALA A 20 -7.82 -11.73 3.35
CA ALA A 20 -9.12 -11.11 3.10
C ALA A 20 -10.24 -12.06 3.50
N ALA A 21 -11.42 -11.51 3.73
CA ALA A 21 -12.63 -12.25 4.04
C ALA A 21 -13.81 -11.76 3.21
N GLU A 22 -14.73 -12.68 2.94
CA GLU A 22 -16.04 -12.36 2.34
C GLU A 22 -15.94 -11.72 0.95
N LEU A 23 -14.92 -12.11 0.17
CA LEU A 23 -14.75 -11.62 -1.21
C LEU A 23 -15.85 -12.08 -2.17
N ASP A 24 -16.70 -13.02 -1.77
CA ASP A 24 -17.85 -13.48 -2.55
C ASP A 24 -19.08 -12.56 -2.45
N LEU A 25 -19.08 -11.60 -1.51
CA LEU A 25 -20.12 -10.59 -1.40
C LEU A 25 -20.22 -9.69 -2.65
N CYS A 26 -19.14 -9.59 -3.46
CA CYS A 26 -19.16 -8.94 -4.76
C CYS A 26 -19.98 -9.69 -5.85
N GLY A 27 -20.70 -10.76 -5.49
CA GLY A 27 -21.54 -11.53 -6.41
C GLY A 27 -20.77 -12.57 -7.24
N ILE A 28 -19.49 -12.81 -6.92
CA ILE A 28 -18.67 -13.83 -7.59
C ILE A 28 -18.61 -15.10 -6.73
N PRO A 29 -18.94 -16.28 -7.26
CA PRO A 29 -18.89 -17.50 -6.47
C PRO A 29 -17.43 -17.84 -6.08
N PRO A 30 -17.17 -18.33 -4.85
CA PRO A 30 -15.81 -18.56 -4.33
C PRO A 30 -14.91 -19.39 -5.25
N LYS A 31 -15.47 -20.39 -5.95
CA LYS A 31 -14.73 -21.28 -6.87
C LYS A 31 -14.15 -20.56 -8.09
N ARG A 32 -14.65 -19.36 -8.42
CA ARG A 32 -14.18 -18.55 -9.54
C ARG A 32 -13.19 -17.46 -9.12
N ILE A 33 -13.12 -17.15 -7.82
CA ILE A 33 -12.21 -16.16 -7.26
C ILE A 33 -10.79 -16.73 -7.28
N ASN A 34 -9.90 -16.10 -8.04
CA ASN A 34 -8.47 -16.40 -8.02
C ASN A 34 -7.76 -15.09 -7.74
N SER A 35 -7.67 -14.75 -6.45
CA SER A 35 -7.35 -13.41 -6.00
C SER A 35 -5.84 -13.18 -5.87
N PHE A 36 -5.40 -11.98 -6.21
CA PHE A 36 -4.09 -11.44 -5.90
C PHE A 36 -4.26 -9.98 -5.50
N VAL A 37 -3.26 -9.41 -4.83
CA VAL A 37 -3.29 -8.04 -4.38
C VAL A 37 -2.27 -7.22 -5.14
N VAL A 38 -2.69 -6.06 -5.60
CA VAL A 38 -1.84 -5.02 -6.16
C VAL A 38 -1.66 -3.95 -5.10
N VAL A 39 -0.41 -3.61 -4.80
CA VAL A 39 -0.05 -2.54 -3.87
C VAL A 39 0.68 -1.46 -4.65
N GLU A 40 0.21 -0.22 -4.56
CA GLU A 40 0.76 0.94 -5.28
C GLU A 40 0.99 2.11 -4.32
N CYS A 41 2.09 2.83 -4.51
CA CYS A 41 2.48 4.04 -3.77
C CYS A 41 3.65 4.71 -4.47
N GLY A 42 3.66 6.05 -4.56
CA GLY A 42 4.83 6.81 -5.06
C GLY A 42 5.31 6.41 -6.46
N GLY A 43 4.39 6.01 -7.35
CA GLY A 43 4.68 5.47 -8.68
C GLY A 43 5.20 4.02 -8.71
N GLY A 44 5.49 3.42 -7.55
CA GLY A 44 5.84 2.01 -7.41
C GLY A 44 4.61 1.10 -7.43
N LYS A 45 4.79 -0.12 -7.93
CA LYS A 45 3.76 -1.16 -7.97
C LYS A 45 4.33 -2.52 -7.60
N CYS A 46 3.68 -3.21 -6.68
CA CYS A 46 3.98 -4.58 -6.27
C CYS A 46 2.74 -5.47 -6.43
N VAL A 47 2.96 -6.76 -6.66
CA VAL A 47 1.88 -7.74 -6.83
C VAL A 47 2.14 -8.97 -5.97
N SER A 48 1.12 -9.44 -5.27
CA SER A 48 1.20 -10.68 -4.47
C SER A 48 1.15 -11.92 -5.35
N HIS A 49 1.50 -13.07 -4.77
CA HIS A 49 1.12 -14.35 -5.35
C HIS A 49 -0.42 -14.51 -5.39
N THR A 50 -0.90 -15.41 -6.25
CA THR A 50 -2.33 -15.67 -6.41
C THR A 50 -2.82 -16.76 -5.46
N GLN A 51 -3.90 -16.48 -4.73
CA GLN A 51 -4.68 -17.44 -3.96
C GLN A 51 -5.86 -17.91 -4.79
N ARG A 52 -6.08 -19.23 -4.88
CA ARG A 52 -7.02 -19.81 -5.85
C ARG A 52 -8.26 -20.37 -5.19
N LYS A 53 -9.41 -20.11 -5.82
CA LYS A 53 -10.72 -20.71 -5.54
C LYS A 53 -11.18 -20.53 -4.10
N THR A 54 -10.98 -19.34 -3.53
CA THR A 54 -11.36 -19.01 -2.16
C THR A 54 -11.88 -17.58 -2.07
N ALA A 55 -12.93 -17.37 -1.27
CA ALA A 55 -13.39 -16.04 -0.89
C ALA A 55 -12.68 -15.49 0.36
N ASN A 56 -11.87 -16.32 1.02
CA ASN A 56 -11.12 -15.97 2.23
C ASN A 56 -9.62 -16.29 2.01
N PRO A 57 -8.95 -15.59 1.09
CA PRO A 57 -7.54 -15.83 0.79
C PRO A 57 -6.64 -15.37 1.94
N ARG A 58 -5.52 -16.07 2.12
CA ARG A 58 -4.43 -15.64 3.00
C ARG A 58 -3.14 -15.56 2.19
N TRP A 59 -2.56 -14.37 2.12
CA TRP A 59 -1.31 -14.14 1.41
C TRP A 59 -0.13 -14.12 2.36
N ASP A 60 -0.26 -13.42 3.50
CA ASP A 60 0.83 -13.26 4.46
C ASP A 60 2.13 -12.74 3.80
N GLN A 61 1.99 -11.76 2.92
CA GLN A 61 3.08 -11.23 2.09
C GLN A 61 3.36 -9.76 2.40
N LYS A 62 4.64 -9.40 2.47
CA LYS A 62 5.11 -8.05 2.78
C LYS A 62 5.69 -7.38 1.53
N PHE A 63 5.43 -6.09 1.41
CA PHE A 63 5.91 -5.21 0.35
C PHE A 63 6.55 -3.97 0.97
N ALA A 64 7.53 -3.42 0.28
CA ALA A 64 8.11 -2.13 0.58
C ALA A 64 8.03 -1.27 -0.69
N LEU A 65 7.40 -0.10 -0.60
CA LEU A 65 7.30 0.85 -1.71
C LEU A 65 7.90 2.18 -1.28
N LEU A 66 8.53 2.86 -2.22
CA LEU A 66 9.06 4.21 -2.01
C LEU A 66 7.91 5.20 -1.87
N VAL A 67 8.12 6.18 -1.00
CA VAL A 67 7.27 7.37 -0.87
C VAL A 67 8.10 8.54 -1.35
N GLN A 68 7.62 9.23 -2.37
CA GLN A 68 8.24 10.42 -2.95
C GLN A 68 7.78 11.68 -2.24
N ASP A 69 6.50 11.77 -1.88
CA ASP A 69 5.90 12.95 -1.27
C ASP A 69 4.82 12.54 -0.26
N LEU A 70 4.88 13.05 0.98
CA LEU A 70 3.92 12.68 2.03
C LEU A 70 2.51 13.22 1.76
N GLN A 71 2.40 14.38 1.12
CA GLN A 71 1.15 15.09 0.90
C GLN A 71 0.42 14.55 -0.33
N GLU A 72 1.17 14.20 -1.39
CA GLU A 72 0.58 13.76 -2.65
C GLU A 72 0.47 12.23 -2.77
N ASP A 73 1.35 11.44 -2.13
CA ASP A 73 1.33 10.00 -2.31
C ASP A 73 0.16 9.33 -1.57
N LEU A 74 -0.48 8.42 -2.29
CA LEU A 74 -1.53 7.54 -1.79
C LEU A 74 -1.06 6.09 -1.76
N ILE A 75 -1.41 5.39 -0.69
CA ILE A 75 -1.22 3.95 -0.56
C ILE A 75 -2.50 3.29 -1.07
N THR A 76 -2.41 2.59 -2.20
CA THR A 76 -3.54 1.83 -2.76
C THR A 76 -3.29 0.33 -2.63
N VAL A 77 -4.26 -0.38 -2.07
CA VAL A 77 -4.29 -1.84 -1.96
C VAL A 77 -5.55 -2.34 -2.66
N ALA A 78 -5.40 -2.91 -3.86
CA ALA A 78 -6.50 -3.41 -4.66
C ALA A 78 -6.48 -4.95 -4.69
N VAL A 79 -7.63 -5.57 -4.41
CA VAL A 79 -7.83 -7.01 -4.55
C VAL A 79 -8.37 -7.29 -5.95
N MET A 80 -7.63 -8.09 -6.73
CA MET A 80 -7.95 -8.40 -8.11
C MET A 80 -8.23 -9.89 -8.26
N SER A 81 -9.14 -10.28 -9.14
CA SER A 81 -9.31 -11.66 -9.59
C SER A 81 -9.34 -11.71 -11.11
N ARG A 82 -8.31 -12.34 -11.71
CA ARG A 82 -8.05 -12.30 -13.16
C ARG A 82 -7.90 -10.86 -13.68
N LYS A 83 -8.97 -10.30 -14.27
CA LYS A 83 -9.02 -8.93 -14.80
C LYS A 83 -10.02 -8.05 -14.04
N ASP A 84 -10.78 -8.65 -13.14
CA ASP A 84 -11.85 -7.97 -12.40
C ASP A 84 -11.28 -7.47 -11.08
N GLU A 85 -11.56 -6.21 -10.75
CA GLU A 85 -11.31 -5.68 -9.40
C GLU A 85 -12.42 -6.16 -8.48
N LEU A 86 -12.05 -6.70 -7.31
CA LEU A 86 -12.98 -7.13 -6.27
C LEU A 86 -13.23 -6.04 -5.22
N GLY A 87 -12.39 -5.02 -5.21
CA GLY A 87 -12.45 -3.86 -4.34
C GLY A 87 -11.06 -3.37 -3.98
N SER A 88 -10.99 -2.14 -3.48
CA SER A 88 -9.73 -1.48 -3.16
C SER A 88 -9.82 -0.68 -1.88
N TRP A 89 -8.68 -0.45 -1.25
CA TRP A 89 -8.54 0.45 -0.11
C TRP A 89 -7.43 1.44 -0.43
N THR A 90 -7.72 2.73 -0.28
CA THR A 90 -6.79 3.82 -0.54
C THR A 90 -6.68 4.72 0.68
N PHE A 91 -5.48 5.15 1.01
CA PHE A 91 -5.22 5.97 2.19
C PHE A 91 -4.03 6.92 1.96
N GLY A 92 -4.11 8.14 2.49
CA GLY A 92 -3.04 9.13 2.35
C GLY A 92 -1.82 8.78 3.20
N VAL A 93 -0.62 8.99 2.68
CA VAL A 93 0.60 8.81 3.49
C VAL A 93 0.66 9.87 4.60
N SER A 94 0.32 11.12 4.31
CA SER A 94 0.21 12.20 5.30
C SER A 94 -0.77 11.87 6.42
N GLU A 95 -1.99 11.46 6.09
CA GLU A 95 -3.00 11.02 7.07
C GLU A 95 -2.47 9.87 7.96
N LEU A 96 -1.73 8.92 7.38
CA LEU A 96 -1.14 7.81 8.14
C LEU A 96 -0.11 8.31 9.16
N VAL A 97 0.71 9.29 8.77
CA VAL A 97 1.75 9.85 9.62
C VAL A 97 1.16 10.77 10.68
N ASP A 98 0.34 11.74 10.27
CA ASP A 98 -0.14 12.83 11.10
C ASP A 98 -1.25 12.39 12.05
N GLU A 99 -2.17 11.53 11.60
CA GLU A 99 -3.34 11.12 12.40
C GLU A 99 -3.13 9.77 13.10
N MET A 100 -2.39 8.85 12.48
CA MET A 100 -2.18 7.49 12.99
C MET A 100 -0.76 7.20 13.49
N GLY A 101 0.10 8.23 13.60
CA GLY A 101 1.45 8.08 14.13
C GLY A 101 2.32 7.15 13.29
N GLY A 102 2.10 7.12 11.97
CA GLY A 102 2.89 6.40 10.98
C GLY A 102 2.63 4.89 10.91
N HIS A 103 1.57 4.37 11.54
CA HIS A 103 1.26 2.95 11.49
C HIS A 103 -0.23 2.64 11.64
N MET A 104 -0.67 1.57 10.99
CA MET A 104 -1.99 0.98 11.23
C MET A 104 -1.94 -0.54 11.12
N GLN A 105 -2.88 -1.19 11.79
CA GLN A 105 -3.09 -2.62 11.63
C GLN A 105 -4.55 -2.96 11.92
N GLY A 106 -5.15 -3.78 11.08
CA GLY A 106 -6.51 -4.23 11.31
C GLY A 106 -7.23 -4.66 10.05
N TRP A 107 -8.52 -4.90 10.22
CA TRP A 107 -9.44 -5.11 9.11
C TRP A 107 -9.93 -3.76 8.57
N VAL A 108 -9.89 -3.60 7.26
CA VAL A 108 -10.50 -2.48 6.54
C VAL A 108 -11.51 -3.01 5.52
N VAL A 109 -12.60 -2.30 5.35
CA VAL A 109 -13.61 -2.61 4.32
C VAL A 109 -13.07 -2.15 2.98
N LEU A 110 -13.22 -2.99 1.95
CA LEU A 110 -12.87 -2.61 0.59
C LEU A 110 -13.92 -1.65 0.03
N CYS A 111 -13.48 -0.59 -0.61
CA CYS A 111 -14.33 0.22 -1.47
C CYS A 111 -14.70 -0.59 -2.72
N PRO A 112 -15.96 -0.54 -3.18
CA PRO A 112 -16.38 -1.22 -4.39
C PRO A 112 -15.72 -0.62 -5.63
N PRO A 113 -15.51 -1.41 -6.71
CA PRO A 113 -15.08 -0.87 -8.00
C PRO A 113 -16.07 0.19 -8.54
N ALA A 114 -15.56 1.19 -9.26
CA ALA A 114 -16.33 2.36 -9.73
C ALA A 114 -17.59 2.05 -10.57
N ASN A 115 -17.69 0.85 -11.15
CA ASN A 115 -18.82 0.42 -11.98
C ASN A 115 -19.80 -0.52 -11.26
N THR A 116 -19.78 -0.55 -9.92
CA THR A 116 -20.69 -1.39 -9.14
C THR A 116 -22.04 -0.70 -9.03
N GLU A 117 -23.06 -1.24 -9.71
CA GLU A 117 -24.38 -0.59 -9.87
C GLU A 117 -25.27 -0.60 -8.61
N ASN A 118 -24.78 -1.06 -7.45
CA ASN A 118 -25.54 -1.10 -6.19
C ASN A 118 -24.63 -0.88 -4.97
N ASP A 119 -25.26 -0.58 -3.83
CA ASP A 119 -24.67 -0.67 -2.48
C ASP A 119 -24.45 -2.17 -2.16
N VAL A 120 -23.42 -2.75 -2.79
CA VAL A 120 -23.08 -4.16 -2.66
C VAL A 120 -22.20 -4.33 -1.44
N ASP A 121 -22.58 -5.24 -0.53
CA ASP A 121 -21.75 -5.62 0.60
C ASP A 121 -20.32 -5.95 0.11
N GLN A 122 -19.32 -5.32 0.71
CA GLN A 122 -17.93 -5.49 0.31
C GLN A 122 -17.18 -6.41 1.25
N GLY A 123 -16.28 -7.19 0.66
CA GLY A 123 -15.30 -7.93 1.44
C GLY A 123 -14.39 -6.99 2.24
N ARG A 124 -13.68 -7.56 3.20
CA ARG A 124 -12.69 -6.85 4.00
C ARG A 124 -11.31 -7.44 3.82
N ILE A 125 -10.29 -6.62 3.99
CA ILE A 125 -8.89 -7.04 3.94
C ILE A 125 -8.21 -6.68 5.26
N ARG A 126 -7.34 -7.57 5.74
CA ARG A 126 -6.53 -7.36 6.92
C ARG A 126 -5.14 -6.95 6.52
N LEU A 127 -4.73 -5.78 6.98
CA LEU A 127 -3.46 -5.14 6.64
C LEU A 127 -2.67 -4.78 7.90
N SER A 128 -1.36 -4.67 7.75
CA SER A 128 -0.53 -3.83 8.60
C SER A 128 0.27 -2.90 7.68
N VAL A 129 0.20 -1.61 7.94
CA VAL A 129 0.87 -0.57 7.14
C VAL A 129 1.74 0.24 8.07
N LYS A 130 3.00 0.49 7.69
CA LYS A 130 3.92 1.30 8.47
C LYS A 130 4.73 2.21 7.57
N PHE A 131 4.75 3.50 7.87
CA PHE A 131 5.67 4.44 7.26
C PHE A 131 7.04 4.40 7.96
N MET A 132 8.10 4.46 7.17
CA MET A 132 9.49 4.49 7.60
C MET A 132 10.17 5.68 6.90
N PRO A 133 10.45 6.79 7.60
CA PRO A 133 11.11 7.94 6.98
C PRO A 133 12.50 7.56 6.49
N SER A 134 12.91 8.16 5.37
CA SER A 134 14.30 8.10 4.91
C SER A 134 15.15 8.89 5.88
N GLU A 135 16.36 8.41 6.20
CA GLU A 135 17.30 9.21 6.99
C GLU A 135 17.63 10.48 6.20
N ALA A 136 17.07 11.61 6.63
CA ALA A 136 17.39 12.89 6.03
C ALA A 136 18.90 13.07 6.13
N LYS A 137 19.57 13.35 4.99
CA LYS A 137 20.91 13.93 5.06
C LYS A 137 20.74 15.29 5.72
N GLU A 138 21.00 15.38 7.02
CA GLU A 138 21.14 16.65 7.72
C GLU A 138 22.21 17.45 6.98
N GLY A 139 21.80 18.44 6.19
CA GLY A 139 22.69 19.46 5.69
C GLY A 139 23.14 20.28 6.89
N GLY A 140 24.31 19.97 7.43
CA GLY A 140 24.93 20.77 8.48
C GLY A 140 25.39 22.13 7.94
N PRO A 141 24.88 23.26 8.42
CA PRO A 141 25.59 24.53 8.36
C PRO A 141 26.54 24.64 9.58
N ASP A 142 27.64 25.37 9.46
CA ASP A 142 28.66 25.67 10.49
C ASP A 142 29.79 24.65 10.77
N ALA A 143 30.72 24.53 9.82
CA ALA A 143 32.15 24.48 10.18
C ALA A 143 32.81 25.78 9.71
N ILE A 144 32.80 26.75 10.62
CA ILE A 144 33.50 28.02 10.58
C ILE A 144 34.94 27.85 10.07
N VAL A 145 35.32 28.76 9.19
CA VAL A 145 36.64 28.99 8.60
C VAL A 145 37.76 28.81 9.64
N LYS A 146 38.63 27.81 9.45
CA LYS A 146 39.95 27.81 10.10
C LYS A 146 40.81 28.86 9.40
N VAL A 147 40.91 30.05 9.98
CA VAL A 147 42.06 30.94 9.77
C VAL A 147 43.24 30.37 10.58
N GLN A 148 44.33 30.04 9.89
CA GLN A 148 45.62 29.74 10.52
C GLN A 148 46.46 31.03 10.49
N GLU A 149 46.92 31.45 11.67
CA GLU A 149 48.11 32.30 11.83
C GLU A 149 49.39 31.49 11.61
#